data_AF-A0AAW0FHH4-F1
#
_entry.id   AF-A0AAW0FHH4-F1
#
_cell.length_a   1.000
_cell.length_b   1.000
_cell.length_c   1.000
_cell.angle_alpha   90.00
_cell.angle_beta   90.00
_cell.angle_gamma   90.00
#
_symmetry.space_group_name_H-M   'P 1'
#
loop_
_entity.id
_entity.type
_entity.pdbx_description
1 polymer ?
#
loop_
_entity_poly.entity_id
_entity_poly.type
_entity_poly.pdbx_seq_one_letter_code
_entity_poly.pdbx_strand_id
1 'polypeptide(L)'
;MIKARKLTHSTNHNRALILKNFSVNTSTDSIISQITCGPLEKLNYRHHPANPTLEVHFVLSEGARKFYNYCTTTGFVVVDGKRLEVEWANESNTEDTTGSMGVPKYLFNEIVHGSARRVLICLKIVPDKPLNHLSLTDFPNPELHLSKDFDIDLIKHDFSKYGEIVEFGAVISRKLCFSIHFTDIRSAILAKTDLENKDSMMNAKYHDWFFWYGKDPTDKPCYHL
;
A
#
# COMPACT_ATOMS: atom_id res chain seq x y z
N MET A 1 34.69 21.65 -18.63
CA MET A 1 34.79 21.75 -17.15
C MET A 1 33.46 21.29 -16.56
N ILE A 2 33.33 19.99 -16.27
CA ILE A 2 32.08 19.39 -15.78
C ILE A 2 32.11 19.52 -14.25
N LYS A 3 31.18 20.29 -13.67
CA LYS A 3 31.03 20.41 -12.21
C LYS A 3 30.58 19.05 -11.67
N ALA A 4 31.50 18.35 -11.00
CA ALA A 4 31.17 17.19 -10.19
C ALA A 4 30.14 17.61 -9.11
N ARG A 5 28.94 17.03 -9.16
CA ARG A 5 27.98 17.09 -8.05
C ARG A 5 28.65 16.42 -6.85
N LYS A 6 28.96 17.20 -5.80
CA LYS A 6 29.40 16.68 -4.51
C LYS A 6 28.33 15.71 -4.01
N LEU A 7 28.65 14.41 -4.02
CA LEU A 7 27.98 13.40 -3.21
C LEU A 7 28.33 13.70 -1.75
N THR A 8 27.50 14.52 -1.11
CA THR A 8 27.51 14.64 0.34
C THR A 8 26.94 13.33 0.88
N HIS A 9 27.79 12.50 1.48
CA HIS A 9 27.36 11.40 2.35
C HIS A 9 26.74 12.01 3.61
N SER A 10 25.54 12.57 3.46
CA SER A 10 24.62 12.79 4.55
C SER A 10 24.10 11.40 4.93
N THR A 11 24.35 10.97 6.17
CA THR A 11 23.62 9.87 6.79
C THR A 11 22.19 10.35 7.02
N ASN A 12 21.44 10.50 5.93
CA ASN A 12 20.09 11.02 5.97
C ASN A 12 19.21 9.95 6.61
N HIS A 13 18.82 10.16 7.87
CA HIS A 13 17.89 9.29 8.58
C HIS A 13 16.43 9.51 8.16
N ASN A 14 16.19 10.43 7.24
CA ASN A 14 14.87 10.70 6.69
C ASN A 14 14.32 9.45 5.98
N ARG A 15 13.03 9.22 6.20
CA ARG A 15 12.28 8.10 5.64
C ARG A 15 11.27 8.54 4.58
N ALA A 16 11.14 9.84 4.36
CA ALA A 16 10.14 10.42 3.49
C ALA A 16 10.75 10.98 2.20
N LEU A 17 10.09 10.65 1.09
CA LEU A 17 10.40 11.14 -0.24
C LEU A 17 9.15 11.77 -0.86
N ILE A 18 9.35 12.74 -1.74
CA ILE A 18 8.28 13.34 -2.52
C ILE A 18 8.48 12.92 -3.98
N LEU A 19 7.44 12.32 -4.54
CA LEU A 19 7.35 11.95 -5.95
C LEU A 19 6.58 13.02 -6.72
N LYS A 20 7.06 13.35 -7.92
CA LYS A 20 6.48 14.38 -8.80
C LYS A 20 6.54 13.94 -10.27
N ASN A 21 6.09 14.83 -11.15
CA ASN A 21 6.09 14.66 -12.62
C ASN A 21 5.15 13.56 -13.13
N PHE A 22 3.97 13.46 -12.51
CA PHE A 22 2.87 12.63 -12.99
C PHE A 22 1.61 13.50 -13.18
N SER A 23 0.63 13.00 -13.94
CA SER A 23 -0.64 13.70 -14.17
C SER A 23 -1.56 13.59 -12.97
N VAL A 24 -2.48 14.55 -12.78
CA VAL A 24 -3.54 14.45 -11.76
C VAL A 24 -4.46 13.24 -11.98
N ASN A 25 -4.55 12.75 -13.22
CA ASN A 25 -5.32 11.55 -13.58
C ASN A 25 -4.56 10.24 -13.34
N THR A 26 -3.28 10.31 -12.96
CA THR A 26 -2.46 9.13 -12.68
C THR A 26 -2.99 8.46 -11.42
N SER A 27 -3.32 7.17 -11.50
CA SER A 27 -3.77 6.44 -10.32
C SER A 27 -2.64 6.32 -9.30
N THR A 28 -2.98 6.41 -8.02
CA THR A 28 -2.00 6.24 -6.93
C THR A 28 -1.39 4.84 -6.97
N ASP A 29 -2.15 3.81 -7.32
CA ASP A 29 -1.65 2.44 -7.45
C ASP A 29 -0.60 2.30 -8.57
N SER A 30 -0.81 2.94 -9.73
CA SER A 30 0.18 2.99 -10.82
C SER A 30 1.52 3.54 -10.33
N ILE A 31 1.51 4.56 -9.46
CA ILE A 31 2.73 5.12 -8.86
C ILE A 31 3.34 4.16 -7.83
N ILE A 32 2.53 3.61 -6.92
CA ILE A 32 2.98 2.66 -5.89
C ILE A 32 3.62 1.42 -6.51
N SER A 33 3.09 0.94 -7.63
CA SER A 33 3.61 -0.23 -8.35
C SER A 33 5.10 -0.07 -8.73
N GLN A 34 5.56 1.18 -8.91
CA GLN A 34 6.93 1.52 -9.24
C GLN A 34 7.85 1.68 -8.02
N ILE A 35 7.28 1.78 -6.81
CA ILE A 35 8.03 1.92 -5.56
C ILE A 35 8.55 0.55 -5.13
N THR A 36 9.81 0.53 -4.67
CA THR A 36 10.51 -0.68 -4.21
C THR A 36 11.34 -0.34 -2.95
N CYS A 37 12.09 -1.31 -2.44
CA CYS A 37 13.06 -1.18 -1.34
C CYS A 37 12.48 -1.23 0.08
N GLY A 38 11.23 -1.64 0.25
CA GLY A 38 10.68 -1.95 1.57
C GLY A 38 9.28 -1.37 1.78
N PRO A 39 8.63 -1.75 2.88
CA PRO A 39 7.25 -1.37 3.15
C PRO A 39 7.15 0.12 3.51
N LEU A 40 5.99 0.70 3.19
CA LEU A 40 5.65 2.07 3.55
C LEU A 40 4.84 2.12 4.86
N GLU A 41 5.14 3.11 5.68
CA GLU A 41 4.32 3.51 6.82
C GLU A 41 3.03 4.18 6.31
N LYS A 42 3.17 5.17 5.44
CA LYS A 42 2.05 5.95 4.92
C LYS A 42 2.32 6.65 3.60
N LEU A 43 1.25 7.15 2.99
CA LEU A 43 1.22 7.94 1.78
C LEU A 43 0.39 9.21 2.02
N ASN A 44 0.87 10.37 1.57
CA ASN A 44 0.08 11.59 1.54
C ASN A 44 0.04 12.11 0.09
N TYR A 45 -1.14 12.03 -0.56
CA TYR A 45 -1.33 12.60 -1.87
C TYR A 45 -1.69 14.08 -1.75
N ARG A 46 -1.00 14.95 -2.49
CA ARG A 46 -1.32 16.38 -2.59
C ARG A 46 -1.91 16.67 -3.95
N HIS A 47 -3.22 16.93 -3.96
CA HIS A 47 -3.99 17.24 -5.16
C HIS A 47 -3.78 18.69 -5.60
N HIS A 48 -2.63 18.97 -6.23
CA HIS A 48 -2.40 20.24 -6.92
C HIS A 48 -2.69 20.08 -8.43
N PRO A 49 -3.60 20.87 -9.03
CA PRO A 49 -4.07 20.66 -10.40
C PRO A 49 -2.96 20.60 -11.46
N ALA A 50 -1.92 21.42 -11.29
CA ALA A 50 -0.81 21.49 -12.24
C ALA A 50 0.40 20.61 -11.86
N ASN A 51 0.55 20.31 -10.57
CA ASN A 51 1.80 19.76 -10.01
C ASN A 51 1.47 18.80 -8.86
N PRO A 52 0.72 17.72 -9.11
CA PRO A 52 0.38 16.78 -8.05
C PRO A 52 1.66 16.15 -7.51
N THR A 53 1.66 15.87 -6.20
CA THR A 53 2.79 15.24 -5.55
C THR A 53 2.32 14.12 -4.64
N LEU A 54 3.12 13.07 -4.53
CA LEU A 54 2.87 11.96 -3.62
C LEU A 54 4.04 11.88 -2.65
N GLU A 55 3.75 12.15 -1.39
CA GLU A 55 4.71 11.95 -0.32
C GLU A 55 4.64 10.51 0.17
N VAL A 56 5.78 9.84 0.23
CA VAL A 56 5.90 8.43 0.60
C VAL A 56 6.80 8.29 1.81
N HIS A 57 6.29 7.67 2.86
CA HIS A 57 7.02 7.46 4.12
C HIS A 57 7.36 5.98 4.25
N PHE A 58 8.64 5.63 4.13
CA PHE A 58 9.12 4.27 4.34
C PHE A 58 9.13 3.92 5.82
N VAL A 59 8.88 2.66 6.19
CA VAL A 59 9.07 2.22 7.59
C VAL A 59 10.53 2.41 8.03
N LEU A 60 11.48 2.15 7.14
CA LEU A 60 12.92 2.26 7.40
C LEU A 60 13.59 3.27 6.46
N SER A 61 14.49 4.10 6.99
CA SER A 61 15.25 5.09 6.20
C SER A 61 16.15 4.45 5.15
N GLU A 62 16.62 3.23 5.40
CA GLU A 62 17.38 2.46 4.42
C GLU A 62 16.59 2.21 3.14
N GLY A 63 15.29 1.91 3.24
CA GLY A 63 14.42 1.71 2.09
C GLY A 63 14.27 2.98 1.27
N ALA A 64 14.00 4.12 1.93
CA ALA A 64 13.93 5.43 1.30
C ALA A 64 15.24 5.77 0.56
N ARG A 65 16.40 5.56 1.21
CA ARG A 65 17.71 5.83 0.59
C ARG A 65 17.97 4.96 -0.63
N LYS A 66 17.68 3.66 -0.56
CA LYS A 66 17.86 2.73 -1.68
C LYS A 66 16.95 3.13 -2.85
N PHE A 67 15.68 3.46 -2.58
CA PHE A 67 14.75 3.87 -3.62
C PHE A 67 15.14 5.22 -4.24
N TYR A 68 15.54 6.21 -3.44
CA TYR A 68 16.06 7.48 -3.92
C TYR A 68 17.26 7.28 -4.87
N ASN A 69 18.22 6.46 -4.47
CA ASN A 69 19.38 6.13 -5.28
C ASN A 69 18.97 5.42 -6.58
N TYR A 70 18.02 4.48 -6.52
CA TYR A 70 17.50 3.80 -7.69
C TYR A 70 16.89 4.77 -8.70
N CYS A 71 15.99 5.66 -8.27
CA CYS A 71 15.34 6.65 -9.13
C CYS A 71 16.34 7.63 -9.78
N THR A 72 17.34 8.07 -9.00
CA THR A 72 18.33 9.07 -9.44
C THR A 72 19.41 8.47 -10.34
N THR A 73 19.78 7.22 -10.11
CA THR A 73 20.86 6.53 -10.86
C THR A 73 20.34 5.92 -12.15
N THR A 74 19.22 5.21 -12.10
CA THR A 74 18.73 4.41 -13.25
C THR A 74 17.82 5.21 -14.18
N GLY A 75 16.99 6.09 -13.61
CA GLY A 75 15.98 6.84 -14.34
C GLY A 75 14.84 6.03 -14.96
N PHE A 76 14.70 4.74 -14.61
CA PHE A 76 13.68 3.85 -15.17
C PHE A 76 12.34 3.83 -14.43
N VAL A 77 12.13 4.74 -13.48
CA VAL A 77 10.84 4.85 -12.77
C VAL A 77 9.90 5.72 -13.62
N VAL A 78 9.08 5.06 -14.43
CA VAL A 78 8.19 5.69 -15.40
C VAL A 78 6.74 5.33 -15.11
N VAL A 79 5.87 6.33 -15.08
CA VAL A 79 4.42 6.17 -14.93
C VAL A 79 3.75 6.97 -16.04
N ASP A 80 2.81 6.35 -16.78
CA ASP A 80 2.12 6.96 -17.92
C ASP A 80 3.06 7.62 -18.94
N GLY A 81 4.20 6.99 -19.19
CA GLY A 81 5.22 7.49 -20.12
C GLY A 81 6.05 8.68 -19.59
N LYS A 82 5.82 9.14 -18.37
CA LYS A 82 6.60 10.20 -17.70
C LYS A 82 7.54 9.64 -16.65
N ARG A 83 8.77 10.13 -16.62
CA ARG A 83 9.74 9.76 -15.57
C ARG A 83 9.37 10.45 -14.27
N LEU A 84 9.21 9.68 -13.20
CA LEU A 84 9.00 10.24 -11.87
C LEU A 84 10.23 11.03 -11.41
N GLU A 85 9.98 12.23 -10.91
CA GLU A 85 10.97 13.00 -10.19
C GLU A 85 10.89 12.67 -8.70
N VAL A 86 12.04 12.58 -8.04
CA VAL A 86 12.12 12.27 -6.61
C VAL A 86 12.98 13.29 -5.87
N GLU A 87 12.50 13.74 -4.72
CA GLU A 87 13.25 14.57 -3.79
C GLU A 87 13.04 14.13 -2.34
N TRP A 88 13.95 14.52 -1.46
CA TRP A 88 13.79 14.30 -0.03
C TRP A 88 12.73 15.26 0.54
N ALA A 89 11.83 14.73 1.36
CA ALA A 89 10.90 15.56 2.12
C ALA A 89 11.67 16.42 3.13
N ASN A 90 11.31 17.68 3.26
CA ASN A 90 11.90 18.67 4.16
C ASN A 90 10.88 19.79 4.46
N GLU A 91 11.22 20.69 5.37
CA GLU A 91 10.31 21.75 5.84
C GLU A 91 9.77 22.68 4.74
N SER A 92 10.42 22.74 3.57
CA SER A 92 9.95 23.59 2.46
C SER A 92 8.96 22.91 1.52
N ASN A 93 8.87 21.57 1.54
CA ASN A 93 8.09 20.81 0.57
C ASN A 93 7.13 19.78 1.20
N THR A 94 7.19 19.57 2.52
CA THR A 94 6.21 18.80 3.28
C THR A 94 5.67 19.58 4.48
N GLU A 95 4.42 19.32 4.82
CA GLU A 95 3.77 19.77 6.07
C GLU A 95 3.94 18.70 7.17
N ASP A 96 4.34 17.50 6.76
CA ASP A 96 4.50 16.33 7.61
C ASP A 96 5.98 16.14 7.98
N THR A 97 6.36 16.71 9.12
CA THR A 97 7.74 16.65 9.61
C THR A 97 8.13 15.26 10.16
N THR A 98 7.18 14.31 10.24
CA THR A 98 7.41 12.98 10.81
C THR A 98 8.33 12.10 9.96
N GLY A 99 8.57 12.47 8.70
CA GLY A 99 9.51 11.77 7.83
C GLY A 99 10.97 11.81 8.32
N SER A 100 11.34 12.90 9.00
CA SER A 100 12.64 13.05 9.67
C SER A 100 12.71 12.31 11.02
N MET A 101 11.54 11.93 11.55
CA MET A 101 11.41 11.17 12.79
C MET A 101 11.35 9.66 12.49
N GLY A 102 11.77 8.84 13.44
CA GLY A 102 11.52 7.39 13.39
C GLY A 102 10.03 7.07 13.50
N VAL A 103 9.64 5.88 13.05
CA VAL A 103 8.28 5.35 13.30
C VAL A 103 8.01 5.35 14.81
N PRO A 104 6.86 5.84 15.30
CA PRO A 104 6.51 5.78 16.71
C PRO A 104 6.64 4.35 17.27
N LYS A 105 7.18 4.20 18.49
CA LYS A 105 7.49 2.89 19.08
C LYS A 105 6.30 1.93 19.10
N TYR A 106 5.11 2.41 19.41
CA TYR A 106 3.89 1.57 19.43
C TYR A 106 3.60 1.01 18.03
N LEU A 107 3.69 1.85 16.99
CA LEU A 107 3.44 1.45 15.61
C LEU A 107 4.53 0.51 15.11
N PHE A 108 5.79 0.76 15.48
CA PHE A 108 6.90 -0.12 15.14
C PHE A 108 6.73 -1.52 15.78
N ASN A 109 6.20 -1.60 17.00
CA ASN A 109 5.87 -2.87 17.64
C ASN A 109 4.82 -3.65 16.84
N GLU A 110 3.72 -3.00 16.46
CA GLU A 110 2.68 -3.60 15.60
C GLU A 110 3.25 -4.09 14.26
N ILE A 111 4.18 -3.35 13.65
CA ILE A 111 4.82 -3.72 12.38
C ILE A 111 5.71 -4.96 12.53
N VAL A 112 6.50 -5.04 13.59
CA VAL A 112 7.51 -6.09 13.81
C VAL A 112 6.90 -7.36 14.40
N HIS A 113 6.06 -7.21 15.43
CA HIS A 113 5.50 -8.33 16.17
C HIS A 113 4.09 -8.70 15.69
N GLY A 114 3.28 -7.70 15.33
CA GLY A 114 1.93 -7.90 14.78
C GLY A 114 1.91 -8.12 13.26
N SER A 115 3.06 -8.00 12.58
CA SER A 115 3.16 -8.00 11.11
C SER A 115 2.30 -6.94 10.42
N ALA A 116 1.96 -5.84 11.11
CA ALA A 116 1.09 -4.81 10.59
C ALA A 116 1.64 -4.18 9.31
N ARG A 117 0.77 -4.04 8.31
CA ARG A 117 1.04 -3.42 7.01
C ARG A 117 -0.19 -2.62 6.57
N ARG A 118 -0.04 -1.84 5.51
CA ARG A 118 -1.15 -1.06 4.92
C ARG A 118 -2.19 -1.92 4.21
N VAL A 119 -1.90 -3.20 4.01
CA VAL A 119 -2.77 -4.14 3.28
C VAL A 119 -3.45 -5.07 4.26
N LEU A 120 -4.78 -5.09 4.23
CA LEU A 120 -5.60 -6.07 4.94
C LEU A 120 -6.17 -7.05 3.93
N ILE A 121 -5.91 -8.34 4.12
CA ILE A 121 -6.52 -9.41 3.32
C ILE A 121 -7.82 -9.85 3.99
N CYS A 122 -8.88 -9.93 3.20
CA CYS A 122 -10.22 -10.33 3.61
C CYS A 122 -10.58 -11.63 2.91
N LEU A 123 -11.04 -12.63 3.67
CA LEU A 123 -11.42 -13.94 3.14
C LEU A 123 -12.76 -14.38 3.71
N LYS A 124 -13.69 -14.74 2.82
CA LYS A 124 -14.95 -15.39 3.18
C LYS A 124 -15.01 -16.78 2.57
N ILE A 125 -15.46 -17.76 3.35
CA ILE A 125 -15.76 -19.10 2.83
C ILE A 125 -17.15 -19.03 2.19
N VAL A 126 -17.23 -19.30 0.89
CA VAL A 126 -18.50 -19.41 0.17
C VAL A 126 -19.02 -20.84 0.34
N PRO A 127 -20.20 -21.06 0.95
CA PRO A 127 -20.79 -22.39 1.10
C PRO A 127 -21.14 -23.02 -0.26
N ASP A 128 -21.30 -24.34 -0.29
CA ASP A 128 -21.72 -25.13 -1.47
C ASP A 128 -20.75 -25.16 -2.66
N LYS A 129 -19.48 -24.83 -2.43
CA LYS A 129 -18.45 -24.99 -3.46
C LYS A 129 -18.16 -26.48 -3.73
N PRO A 130 -18.34 -26.98 -4.97
CA PRO A 130 -17.88 -28.33 -5.33
C PRO A 130 -16.35 -28.37 -5.24
N LEU A 131 -15.82 -29.21 -4.35
CA LEU A 131 -14.39 -29.34 -4.08
C LEU A 131 -13.61 -29.99 -5.25
N ASN A 132 -14.31 -30.69 -6.16
CA ASN A 132 -13.72 -31.51 -7.21
C ASN A 132 -14.41 -31.27 -8.57
N HIS A 133 -13.78 -30.49 -9.45
CA HIS A 133 -13.90 -30.69 -10.90
C HIS A 133 -12.48 -30.97 -11.42
N LEU A 134 -12.05 -32.24 -11.30
CA LEU A 134 -10.89 -32.78 -12.02
C LEU A 134 -11.37 -33.43 -13.34
N SER A 135 -12.32 -32.78 -14.02
CA SER A 135 -12.60 -33.06 -15.42
C SER A 135 -11.80 -32.04 -16.23
N LEU A 136 -10.74 -32.49 -16.89
CA LEU A 136 -9.89 -31.66 -17.78
C LEU A 136 -10.66 -31.10 -18.99
N THR A 137 -11.94 -31.46 -19.15
CA THR A 137 -12.77 -31.14 -20.32
C THR A 137 -13.88 -30.12 -20.04
N ASP A 138 -14.09 -29.71 -18.77
CA ASP A 138 -15.15 -28.77 -18.44
C ASP A 138 -14.61 -27.34 -18.37
N PHE A 139 -15.21 -26.44 -19.15
CA PHE A 139 -14.96 -25.00 -19.03
C PHE A 139 -15.28 -24.54 -17.59
N PRO A 140 -14.47 -23.62 -17.01
CA PRO A 140 -14.75 -23.08 -15.68
C PRO A 140 -16.13 -22.41 -15.70
N ASN A 141 -17.05 -22.90 -14.87
CA ASN A 141 -18.36 -22.27 -14.73
C ASN A 141 -18.16 -20.86 -14.11
N PRO A 142 -18.50 -19.77 -14.84
CA PRO A 142 -18.25 -18.40 -14.39
C PRO A 142 -19.06 -18.02 -13.14
N GLU A 143 -20.15 -18.72 -12.84
CA GLU A 143 -20.99 -18.47 -11.67
C GLU A 143 -20.43 -19.09 -10.38
N LEU A 144 -19.46 -19.99 -10.46
CA LEU A 144 -18.87 -20.69 -9.29
C LEU A 144 -18.21 -19.75 -8.28
N HIS A 145 -17.88 -18.53 -8.68
CA HIS A 145 -17.21 -17.54 -7.84
C HIS A 145 -18.07 -16.31 -7.53
N LEU A 146 -19.34 -16.32 -7.95
CA LEU A 146 -20.27 -15.25 -7.65
C LEU A 146 -20.84 -15.43 -6.24
N SER A 147 -20.62 -14.44 -5.38
CA SER A 147 -21.27 -14.36 -4.06
C SER A 147 -22.50 -13.45 -4.20
N LYS A 148 -23.68 -13.97 -3.87
CA LYS A 148 -24.96 -13.22 -4.00
C LYS A 148 -25.09 -12.06 -3.02
N ASP A 149 -24.32 -12.10 -1.94
CA ASP A 149 -24.34 -11.18 -0.81
C ASP A 149 -23.04 -10.36 -0.69
N PHE A 150 -22.18 -10.42 -1.71
CA PHE A 150 -20.97 -9.60 -1.76
C PHE A 150 -21.25 -8.31 -2.52
N ASP A 151 -21.14 -7.20 -1.82
CA ASP A 151 -21.23 -5.86 -2.38
C ASP A 151 -19.94 -5.13 -2.06
N ILE A 152 -19.14 -4.91 -3.10
CA ILE A 152 -17.85 -4.24 -2.96
C ILE A 152 -18.03 -2.80 -2.48
N ASP A 153 -19.03 -2.07 -2.95
CA ASP A 153 -19.21 -0.65 -2.64
C ASP A 153 -19.65 -0.45 -1.19
N LEU A 154 -20.48 -1.35 -0.65
CA LEU A 154 -20.78 -1.38 0.78
C LEU A 154 -19.54 -1.66 1.63
N ILE A 155 -18.67 -2.57 1.20
CA ILE A 155 -17.41 -2.85 1.90
C ILE A 155 -16.47 -1.65 1.82
N LYS A 156 -16.33 -1.01 0.66
CA LYS A 156 -15.56 0.23 0.53
C LYS A 156 -16.06 1.29 1.51
N HIS A 157 -17.37 1.46 1.60
CA HIS A 157 -18.00 2.41 2.51
C HIS A 157 -17.67 2.08 3.97
N ASP A 158 -17.88 0.83 4.40
CA ASP A 158 -17.64 0.40 5.77
C ASP A 158 -16.19 0.59 6.22
N PHE A 159 -15.23 0.33 5.33
CA PHE A 159 -13.80 0.42 5.65
C PHE A 159 -13.24 1.85 5.46
N SER A 160 -13.92 2.71 4.70
CA SER A 160 -13.47 4.10 4.48
C SER A 160 -13.38 4.93 5.77
N LYS A 161 -14.13 4.56 6.83
CA LYS A 161 -14.10 5.25 8.14
C LYS A 161 -12.75 5.14 8.86
N TYR A 162 -11.91 4.16 8.52
CA TYR A 162 -10.59 3.99 9.16
C TYR A 162 -9.49 4.81 8.50
N GLY A 163 -9.70 5.19 7.24
CA GLY A 163 -8.75 5.96 6.47
C GLY A 163 -8.94 5.78 4.97
N GLU A 164 -8.18 6.57 4.22
CA GLU A 164 -8.22 6.55 2.76
C GLU A 164 -7.72 5.22 2.20
N ILE A 165 -8.41 4.74 1.18
CA ILE A 165 -8.13 3.47 0.52
C ILE A 165 -7.54 3.77 -0.86
N VAL A 166 -6.33 3.27 -1.08
CA VAL A 166 -5.62 3.33 -2.37
C VAL A 166 -6.33 2.44 -3.40
N GLU A 167 -6.58 1.19 -3.03
CA GLU A 167 -7.10 0.18 -3.94
C GLU A 167 -7.89 -0.91 -3.19
N PHE A 168 -8.89 -1.45 -3.89
CA PHE A 168 -9.46 -2.77 -3.58
C PHE A 168 -8.98 -3.77 -4.63
N GLY A 169 -8.06 -4.65 -4.24
CA GLY A 169 -7.44 -5.62 -5.13
C GLY A 169 -8.11 -7.00 -5.03
N ALA A 170 -8.36 -7.65 -6.17
CA ALA A 170 -8.78 -9.05 -6.17
C ALA A 170 -7.60 -9.96 -5.78
N VAL A 171 -7.83 -10.97 -4.94
CA VAL A 171 -6.81 -11.95 -4.58
C VAL A 171 -7.15 -13.27 -5.25
N ILE A 172 -6.20 -13.82 -6.03
CA ILE A 172 -6.36 -15.12 -6.69
C ILE A 172 -6.54 -16.19 -5.61
N SER A 173 -7.78 -16.63 -5.45
CA SER A 173 -8.16 -17.60 -4.43
C SER A 173 -9.28 -18.49 -4.92
N ARG A 174 -9.33 -19.69 -4.37
CA ARG A 174 -10.46 -20.61 -4.52
C ARG A 174 -11.65 -20.19 -3.65
N LYS A 175 -11.49 -19.21 -2.78
CA LYS A 175 -12.51 -18.63 -1.89
C LYS A 175 -12.71 -17.15 -2.28
N LEU A 176 -13.78 -16.52 -1.78
CA LEU A 176 -13.96 -15.08 -1.93
C LEU A 176 -12.84 -14.38 -1.14
N CYS A 177 -11.90 -13.77 -1.85
CA CYS A 177 -10.71 -13.17 -1.26
C CYS A 177 -10.34 -11.89 -1.98
N PHE A 178 -10.11 -10.83 -1.22
CA PHE A 178 -9.64 -9.56 -1.75
C PHE A 178 -8.75 -8.86 -0.71
N SER A 179 -8.08 -7.82 -1.15
CA SER A 179 -7.24 -6.97 -0.31
C SER A 179 -7.79 -5.55 -0.26
N ILE A 180 -7.75 -4.96 0.92
CA ILE A 180 -8.00 -3.54 1.14
C ILE A 180 -6.64 -2.88 1.37
N HIS A 181 -6.26 -1.96 0.50
CA HIS A 181 -4.99 -1.26 0.58
C HIS A 181 -5.18 0.16 1.08
N PHE A 182 -4.79 0.43 2.33
CA PHE A 182 -4.88 1.75 2.93
C PHE A 182 -3.68 2.63 2.58
N THR A 183 -3.87 3.95 2.70
CA THR A 183 -2.76 4.91 2.60
C THR A 183 -1.82 4.84 3.81
N ASP A 184 -2.29 4.45 5.01
CA ASP A 184 -1.53 4.38 6.28
C ASP A 184 -1.68 3.01 6.98
N ILE A 185 -0.61 2.51 7.60
CA ILE A 185 -0.62 1.27 8.41
C ILE A 185 -1.61 1.39 9.57
N ARG A 186 -1.74 2.58 10.17
CA ARG A 186 -2.64 2.85 11.30
C ARG A 186 -4.09 2.55 10.93
N SER A 187 -4.52 2.88 9.71
CA SER A 187 -5.88 2.59 9.23
C SER A 187 -6.15 1.10 9.18
N ALA A 188 -5.19 0.30 8.71
CA ALA A 188 -5.31 -1.16 8.71
C ALA A 188 -5.31 -1.75 10.13
N ILE A 189 -4.55 -1.18 11.08
CA ILE A 189 -4.57 -1.56 12.50
C ILE A 189 -5.93 -1.25 13.13
N LEU A 190 -6.48 -0.05 12.90
CA LEU A 190 -7.79 0.33 13.42
C LEU A 190 -8.89 -0.58 12.86
N ALA A 191 -8.87 -0.83 11.55
CA ALA A 191 -9.82 -1.73 10.90
C ALA A 191 -9.77 -3.14 11.50
N LYS A 192 -8.57 -3.72 11.61
CA LYS A 192 -8.39 -5.07 12.15
C LYS A 192 -8.80 -5.15 13.63
N THR A 193 -8.42 -4.15 14.44
CA THR A 193 -8.81 -4.08 15.85
C THR A 193 -10.33 -4.06 16.02
N ASP A 194 -11.04 -3.27 15.21
CA ASP A 194 -12.50 -3.18 15.27
C ASP A 194 -13.16 -4.49 14.80
N LEU A 195 -12.62 -5.14 13.77
CA LEU A 195 -13.06 -6.47 13.32
C LEU A 195 -12.86 -7.57 14.36
N GLU A 196 -11.84 -7.48 15.21
CA GLU A 196 -11.56 -8.45 16.26
C GLU A 196 -12.31 -8.17 17.57
N ASN A 197 -12.85 -6.96 17.72
CA ASN A 197 -13.65 -6.57 18.88
C ASN A 197 -15.07 -7.15 18.78
N LYS A 198 -15.40 -8.13 19.62
CA LYS A 198 -16.69 -8.84 19.63
C LYS A 198 -17.91 -7.94 19.86
N ASP A 199 -17.72 -6.79 20.49
CA ASP A 199 -18.81 -5.85 20.79
C ASP A 199 -18.99 -4.81 19.68
N SER A 200 -18.19 -4.86 18.60
CA SER A 200 -18.28 -3.90 17.52
C SER A 200 -19.31 -4.29 16.45
N MET A 201 -19.86 -3.27 15.79
CA MET A 201 -20.72 -3.46 14.62
C MET A 201 -19.98 -4.15 13.46
N MET A 202 -18.67 -3.97 13.37
CA MET A 202 -17.86 -4.54 12.30
C MET A 202 -17.63 -6.02 12.50
N ASN A 203 -17.34 -6.44 13.74
CA ASN A 203 -17.31 -7.85 14.07
C ASN A 203 -18.68 -8.46 13.80
N ALA A 204 -19.78 -7.86 14.30
CA ALA A 204 -21.12 -8.38 14.05
C ALA A 204 -21.46 -8.55 12.56
N LYS A 205 -21.03 -7.64 11.69
CA LYS A 205 -21.27 -7.68 10.24
C LYS A 205 -20.35 -8.67 9.50
N TYR A 206 -19.12 -8.82 9.95
CA TYR A 206 -18.08 -9.59 9.26
C TYR A 206 -17.56 -10.79 10.09
N HIS A 207 -18.36 -11.30 11.04
CA HIS A 207 -17.90 -12.29 12.03
C HIS A 207 -17.46 -13.63 11.42
N ASP A 208 -17.97 -13.97 10.23
CA ASP A 208 -17.68 -15.21 9.50
C ASP A 208 -16.51 -15.08 8.52
N TRP A 209 -15.85 -13.92 8.51
CA TRP A 209 -14.73 -13.60 7.66
C TRP A 209 -13.40 -13.74 8.39
N PHE A 210 -12.34 -14.01 7.64
CA PHE A 210 -10.98 -14.05 8.14
C PHE A 210 -10.19 -12.84 7.65
N PHE A 211 -9.39 -12.27 8.55
CA PHE A 211 -8.62 -11.06 8.31
C PHE A 211 -7.18 -11.22 8.75
N TRP A 212 -6.23 -10.81 7.91
CA TRP A 212 -4.81 -10.77 8.25
C TRP A 212 -4.08 -9.73 7.43
N TYR A 213 -2.88 -9.33 7.87
CA TYR A 213 -2.07 -8.38 7.12
C TYR A 213 -1.45 -9.03 5.88
N GLY A 214 -1.63 -8.37 4.73
CA GLY A 214 -0.93 -8.69 3.49
C GLY A 214 0.45 -8.04 3.44
N LYS A 215 1.31 -8.51 2.53
CA LYS A 215 2.56 -7.80 2.23
C LYS A 215 2.24 -6.45 1.60
N ASP A 216 3.05 -5.45 1.89
CA ASP A 216 2.96 -4.17 1.18
C ASP A 216 3.50 -4.34 -0.25
N PRO A 217 2.84 -3.83 -1.32
CA PRO A 217 3.32 -3.97 -2.70
C PRO A 217 4.70 -3.39 -2.96
N THR A 218 5.17 -2.50 -2.09
CA THR A 218 6.49 -1.86 -2.13
C THR A 218 7.59 -2.67 -1.43
N ASP A 219 7.20 -3.68 -0.64
CA ASP A 219 8.10 -4.57 0.09
C ASP A 219 8.71 -5.64 -0.83
N LYS A 220 9.43 -5.15 -1.84
CA LYS A 220 10.14 -5.93 -2.85
C LYS A 220 11.55 -5.38 -3.04
N PRO A 221 12.54 -6.25 -3.32
CA PRO A 221 13.91 -5.81 -3.54
C PRO A 221 14.00 -4.91 -4.78
N CYS A 222 15.01 -4.04 -4.79
CA CYS A 222 15.44 -3.33 -5.98
C CYS A 222 16.57 -4.12 -6.65
N TYR A 223 16.35 -4.55 -7.90
CA TYR A 223 17.27 -5.42 -8.63
C TYR A 223 18.40 -4.69 -9.37
N HIS A 224 18.51 -3.38 -9.21
CA HIS A 224 19.44 -2.52 -9.98
C HIS A 224 20.45 -1.78 -9.10
N LEU A 225 20.89 -2.40 -8.01
CA LEU A 225 21.98 -1.91 -7.16
C LEU A 225 23.22 -2.76 -7.31
#